data_AF-A0A1D7QN02-F1
#
_entry.id   AF-A0A1D7QN02-F1
#
_cell.length_a   1.000
_cell.length_b   1.000
_cell.length_c   1.000
_cell.angle_alpha   90.00
_cell.angle_beta   90.00
_cell.angle_gamma   90.00
#
_symmetry.space_group_name_H-M   'P 1'
#
loop_
_entity.id
_entity.type
_entity.pdbx_description
1 polymer ?
#
loop_
_entity_poly.entity_id
_entity_poly.type
_entity_poly.pdbx_seq_one_letter_code
_entity_poly.pdbx_strand_id
1 'polypeptide(L)' 'MQLSKMSVLIHGECHYFTYEFHAQSDYGQMAEVKMGDKRMYVDENLSPFMASIPDDWIDPIIGKLKEATD' A
#
# COMPACT_ATOMS: atom_id res chain seq x y z
N MET A 1 -9.69 1.38 -13.92
CA MET A 1 -8.59 1.17 -12.96
C MET A 1 -8.76 -0.23 -12.36
N GLN A 2 -7.67 -0.97 -12.17
CA GLN A 2 -7.70 -2.36 -11.70
C GLN A 2 -7.23 -2.39 -10.25
N LEU A 3 -8.12 -2.85 -9.37
CA LEU A 3 -7.84 -3.02 -7.95
C LEU A 3 -7.15 -4.37 -7.76
N SER A 4 -5.91 -4.36 -7.27
CA SER A 4 -5.11 -5.56 -7.04
C SER A 4 -5.16 -5.95 -5.56
N LYS A 5 -5.27 -7.24 -5.27
CA LYS A 5 -5.30 -7.79 -3.89
C LYS A 5 -4.04 -8.61 -3.63
N MET A 6 -3.37 -8.35 -2.51
CA MET A 6 -2.16 -9.06 -2.09
C MET A 6 -2.25 -9.51 -0.63
N SER A 7 -1.48 -10.54 -0.30
CA SER A 7 -1.28 -11.02 1.07
C SER A 7 0.07 -10.57 1.62
N VAL A 8 0.11 -10.22 2.91
CA VAL A 8 1.31 -9.82 3.64
C VAL A 8 1.35 -10.57 4.98
N LEU A 9 2.53 -11.02 5.39
CA LEU A 9 2.74 -11.66 6.69
C LEU A 9 3.18 -10.59 7.70
N ILE A 10 2.41 -10.41 8.77
CA ILE A 10 2.68 -9.42 9.83
C ILE A 10 2.51 -10.14 11.17
N HIS A 11 3.53 -10.11 12.03
CA HIS A 11 3.55 -10.81 13.33
C HIS A 11 3.20 -12.31 13.26
N GLY A 12 3.49 -12.96 12.13
CA GLY A 12 3.17 -14.38 11.91
C GLY A 12 1.74 -14.64 11.42
N GLU A 13 0.92 -13.61 11.28
CA GLU A 13 -0.44 -13.68 10.74
C GLU A 13 -0.49 -13.19 9.29
N CYS A 14 -1.30 -13.86 8.47
CA CYS A 14 -1.49 -13.49 7.06
C CYS A 14 -2.65 -12.50 6.95
N HIS A 15 -2.33 -11.27 6.52
CA HIS A 15 -3.31 -10.23 6.24
C HIS A 15 -3.41 -9.97 4.75
N TYR A 16 -4.53 -9.39 4.33
CA TYR A 16 -4.73 -8.99 2.93
C TYR A 16 -4.91 -7.48 2.85
N PHE A 17 -4.25 -6.87 1.87
CA PHE A 17 -4.51 -5.50 1.47
C PHE A 17 -4.87 -5.46 -0.01
N THR A 18 -5.56 -4.40 -0.39
CA THR A 18 -5.79 -4.06 -1.79
C THR A 18 -5.04 -2.79 -2.10
N TYR A 19 -4.56 -2.64 -3.34
CA TYR A 19 -3.93 -1.41 -3.78
C TYR A 19 -4.41 -1.02 -5.19
N GLU A 20 -4.37 0.28 -5.45
CA GLU A 20 -4.74 0.88 -6.73
C GLU A 20 -3.76 2.01 -7.08
N PHE A 21 -3.19 1.96 -8.28
CA PHE A 21 -2.35 3.04 -8.80
C PHE A 21 -3.22 4.12 -9.44
N HIS A 22 -2.99 5.36 -9.03
CA HIS A 22 -3.65 6.54 -9.57
C HIS A 22 -2.65 7.37 -10.37
N ALA A 23 -2.96 7.58 -11.65
CA ALA A 23 -2.11 8.31 -12.59
C ALA A 23 -2.12 9.85 -12.37
N GLN A 24 -2.87 10.37 -11.41
CA GLN A 24 -3.03 11.82 -11.22
C GLN A 24 -3.31 12.18 -9.76
N SER A 25 -2.37 12.90 -9.14
CA SER A 25 -2.56 13.71 -7.94
C SER A 25 -1.64 14.95 -8.02
N ASP A 26 -1.80 15.93 -7.13
CA ASP A 26 -0.91 17.08 -7.01
C ASP A 26 0.55 16.68 -6.65
N TYR A 27 0.78 15.40 -6.34
CA TYR A 27 2.05 14.81 -5.92
C TYR A 27 2.63 13.80 -6.92
N GLY A 28 2.07 13.69 -8.13
CA GLY A 28 2.51 12.72 -9.15
C GLY A 28 1.72 11.40 -9.11
N GLN A 29 2.38 10.30 -9.48
CA GLN A 29 1.79 8.95 -9.39
C GLN A 29 1.70 8.55 -7.92
N MET A 30 0.55 8.02 -7.50
CA MET A 30 0.36 7.52 -6.14
C MET A 30 -0.29 6.14 -6.16
N ALA A 31 -0.05 5.36 -5.11
CA ALA A 31 -0.81 4.15 -4.82
C ALA A 31 -1.66 4.35 -3.57
N GLU A 32 -2.96 4.07 -3.69
CA GLU A 32 -3.85 3.94 -2.53
C GLU A 32 -3.85 2.49 -2.08
N VAL A 33 -3.43 2.23 -0.85
CA VAL A 33 -3.50 0.94 -0.18
C VAL A 33 -4.68 0.95 0.79
N LYS A 34 -5.52 -0.08 0.74
CA LYS A 34 -6.66 -0.27 1.65
C LYS A 34 -6.58 -1.62 2.36
N MET A 35 -6.95 -1.60 3.64
CA MET A 35 -7.04 -2.77 4.47
C MET A 35 -8.17 -2.61 5.49
N GLY A 36 -9.31 -3.23 5.19
CA GLY A 36 -10.56 -2.96 5.91
C GLY A 36 -10.92 -1.48 5.80
N ASP A 37 -11.18 -0.84 6.95
CA ASP A 37 -11.50 0.60 7.04
C ASP A 37 -10.26 1.51 7.06
N LYS A 38 -9.06 0.92 7.07
CA LYS A 38 -7.78 1.65 7.12
C LYS A 38 -7.20 1.82 5.72
N ARG A 39 -6.43 2.90 5.55
CA ARG A 39 -5.80 3.22 4.27
C ARG A 39 -4.41 3.80 4.45
N MET A 40 -3.60 3.69 3.41
CA MET A 40 -2.29 4.32 3.29
C MET A 40 -2.11 4.81 1.86
N TYR A 41 -1.55 6.01 1.69
CA TYR A 41 -1.18 6.57 0.42
C TYR A 41 0.34 6.64 0.32
N VAL A 42 0.86 6.14 -0.79
CA VAL A 42 2.30 6.10 -1.09
C VAL A 42 2.56 6.84 -2.40
N ASP A 43 3.68 7.54 -2.47
CA ASP A 43 4.10 8.22 -3.70
C ASP A 43 4.73 7.24 -4.71
N GLU A 44 5.26 7.77 -5.81
CA GLU A 44 5.95 7.01 -6.85
C GLU A 44 7.22 6.29 -6.36
N ASN A 45 7.81 6.74 -5.25
CA ASN A 45 8.96 6.12 -4.60
C ASN A 45 8.55 5.10 -3.53
N LEU A 46 7.24 4.80 -3.44
CA LEU A 46 6.64 3.97 -2.40
C LEU A 46 6.93 4.50 -0.99
N SER A 47 7.06 5.82 -0.86
CA SER A 47 7.18 6.50 0.43
C SER A 47 5.79 6.86 0.95
N PRO A 48 5.40 6.39 2.14
CA PRO A 48 4.10 6.70 2.73
C PRO A 48 4.07 8.18 3.15
N PHE A 49 3.05 8.92 2.71
CA PHE A 49 2.85 10.32 3.10
C PHE A 49 1.54 10.55 3.87
N MET A 50 0.64 9.58 3.85
CA MET A 50 -0.58 9.60 4.65
C MET A 50 -1.00 8.17 4.99
N ALA A 51 -1.02 7.82 6.28
CA ALA A 51 -1.34 6.49 6.74
C ALA A 51 -2.31 6.52 7.92
N SER A 52 -3.33 5.66 7.87
CA SER A 52 -4.19 5.32 9.00
C SER A 52 -4.05 3.85 9.40
N ILE A 53 -3.17 3.11 8.73
CA ILE A 53 -2.75 1.76 9.13
C ILE A 53 -1.70 1.86 10.25
N PRO A 54 -1.51 0.81 11.07
CA PRO A 54 -0.47 0.80 12.09
C PRO A 54 0.94 0.95 11.49
N ASP A 55 1.82 1.70 12.14
CA ASP A 55 3.16 2.00 11.64
C ASP A 55 4.00 0.73 11.39
N ASP A 56 3.86 -0.28 12.26
CA ASP A 56 4.53 -1.57 12.16
C ASP A 56 4.08 -2.41 10.94
N TRP A 57 2.99 -2.02 10.27
CA TRP A 57 2.44 -2.70 9.09
C TRP A 57 2.92 -2.05 7.79
N ILE A 58 3.41 -0.81 7.87
CA ILE A 58 3.84 -0.01 6.71
C ILE A 58 4.97 -0.75 5.99
N ASP A 59 6.08 -1.04 6.67
CA ASP A 59 7.26 -1.65 6.04
C ASP A 59 6.95 -2.99 5.33
N PRO A 60 6.23 -3.96 5.95
CA PRO A 60 5.82 -5.18 5.27
C PRO A 60 4.98 -4.94 4.01
N ILE A 61 4.06 -3.98 4.04
CA ILE A 61 3.18 -3.66 2.90
C ILE A 61 3.98 -2.99 1.78
N ILE A 62 4.84 -2.03 2.10
CA ILE A 62 5.74 -1.40 1.13
C ILE A 62 6.64 -2.44 0.47
N GLY A 63 7.17 -3.39 1.25
CA GLY A 63 7.95 -4.51 0.72
C GLY A 63 7.17 -5.30 -0.33
N LYS A 64 5.90 -5.63 -0.05
CA LYS A 64 5.03 -6.34 -1.00
C LYS A 64 4.70 -5.53 -2.25
N LEU A 65 4.51 -4.21 -2.11
CA LEU A 65 4.29 -3.34 -3.25
C LEU A 65 5.52 -3.26 -4.16
N LYS A 66 6.72 -3.18 -3.59
CA LYS A 66 7.98 -3.22 -4.34
C LYS A 66 8.09 -4.49 -5.18
N GLU A 67 7.82 -5.65 -4.58
CA GLU A 67 7.81 -6.94 -5.29
C GLU A 67 6.79 -7.02 -6.44
N ALA A 68 5.72 -6.20 -6.42
CA ALA A 68 4.70 -6.19 -7.46
C ALA A 68 4.97 -5.16 -8.58
N THR A 69 5.86 -4.21 -8.34
CA THR A 69 6.22 -3.14 -9.30
C THR A 69 7.56 -3.37 -10.01
N ASP A 70 8.40 -4.26 -9.48
CA ASP A 70 9.62 -4.77 -10.14
C ASP A 70 9.26 -5.80 -11.23
#